data_AF-A0A941SI21-F1
#
_entry.id   AF-A0A941SI21-F1
#
_cell.length_a   1.000
_cell.length_b   1.000
_cell.length_c   1.000
_cell.angle_alpha   90.00
_cell.angle_beta   90.00
_cell.angle_gamma   90.00
#
_symmetry.space_group_name_H-M   'P 1'
#
loop_
_entity.id
_entity.type
_entity.pdbx_description
1 polymer ?
#
loop_
_entity_poly.entity_id
_entity_poly.type
_entity_poly.pdbx_seq_one_letter_code
_entity_poly.pdbx_strand_id
1 'polypeptide(L)'
;MCDREGHDAHNIFTAPVLAEVVAVEAARGSRRRRLWELPSHALCPVIGVCLPMPLLRKCLAKALGGRVLAGDYELHCGVISDCGRRTPIAQQLQRLLDQRYAAALRVAAQQKTGDALLRWWSAARPGAEVPGALWATLSHARCDSELQDRVLRDIHMVQHQVGSAERADLRRLGALENENRALNEELARSRNRCQHLTQQRALEVEMFQADKVRLRIELVRRGAELEGLRATLRRLQAAVPELRRRQELATQVGDQQSRIHALEHALLAARQDLAHARRHGEEARPAPADADPARAPADEAEPVLPALGERSVLCVGGRPSAVPVYRQLIERTGGRFLHHDGGQEDAVAKLDVNLAAADLVICQTGCISHHAYWRVKEHCKRTGKRCVFVDKPSVSSLHKALTDLLPPTARP
;
A
#
# COMPACT_ATOMS: atom_id res chain seq x y z
N MET A 1 38.34 -28.02 62.02
CA MET A 1 38.29 -27.14 63.21
C MET A 1 37.60 -25.87 62.79
N CYS A 2 36.43 -25.61 63.39
CA CYS A 2 35.71 -24.35 63.53
C CYS A 2 35.25 -23.61 62.25
N ASP A 3 34.00 -23.17 62.09
CA ASP A 3 32.76 -23.35 62.83
C ASP A 3 31.61 -23.07 61.85
N ARG A 4 30.54 -23.85 61.94
CA ARG A 4 29.25 -23.61 61.29
C ARG A 4 28.36 -22.92 62.30
N GLU A 5 28.03 -21.65 62.09
CA GLU A 5 26.94 -21.00 62.82
C GLU A 5 25.71 -20.91 61.94
N GLY A 6 24.68 -21.67 62.35
CA GLY A 6 23.34 -21.60 61.82
C GLY A 6 22.66 -20.32 62.27
N HIS A 7 21.97 -19.66 61.34
CA HIS A 7 21.04 -18.60 61.67
C HIS A 7 19.65 -19.23 61.88
N ASP A 8 19.30 -19.38 63.15
CA ASP A 8 17.99 -19.80 63.61
C ASP A 8 16.91 -18.80 63.19
N ALA A 9 15.99 -19.28 62.37
CA ALA A 9 14.71 -18.63 62.12
C ALA A 9 13.91 -18.60 63.42
N HIS A 10 13.94 -17.45 64.12
CA HIS A 10 13.09 -17.22 65.28
C HIS A 10 11.64 -17.06 64.83
N ASN A 11 10.93 -18.18 64.98
CA ASN A 11 9.49 -18.33 65.00
C ASN A 11 8.92 -17.57 66.21
N ILE A 12 8.52 -16.31 66.03
CA ILE A 12 7.83 -15.52 67.06
C ILE A 12 6.35 -15.47 66.68
N PHE A 13 5.63 -16.56 66.95
CA PHE A 13 4.16 -16.55 66.99
C PHE A 13 3.67 -17.55 68.02
N THR A 14 3.78 -17.18 69.30
CA THR A 14 3.10 -17.82 70.43
C THR A 14 2.72 -16.74 71.45
N ALA A 15 1.42 -16.72 71.78
CA ALA A 15 0.63 -15.73 72.54
C ALA A 15 0.99 -15.65 74.05
N PRO A 16 0.25 -14.94 74.95
CA PRO A 16 -0.88 -14.00 74.79
C PRO A 16 -0.71 -12.69 75.60
N VAL A 17 -1.43 -11.62 75.23
CA VAL A 17 -1.74 -10.55 76.19
C VAL A 17 -3.25 -10.30 76.15
N LEU A 18 -3.96 -11.05 77.00
CA LEU A 18 -5.25 -10.64 77.54
C LEU A 18 -4.98 -9.41 78.40
N ALA A 19 -4.91 -8.24 77.75
CA ALA A 19 -5.06 -6.98 78.44
C ALA A 19 -6.54 -6.87 78.82
N GLU A 20 -6.77 -6.94 80.13
CA GLU A 20 -8.01 -6.71 80.83
C GLU A 20 -8.70 -5.46 80.27
N VAL A 21 -9.66 -5.66 79.36
CA VAL A 21 -10.51 -4.58 78.85
C VAL A 21 -11.50 -4.28 79.97
N VAL A 22 -11.11 -3.37 80.85
CA VAL A 22 -12.06 -2.65 81.69
C VAL A 22 -12.95 -1.88 80.72
N ALA A 23 -14.10 -2.47 80.38
CA ALA A 23 -15.16 -1.82 79.65
C ALA A 23 -15.69 -0.70 80.54
N VAL A 24 -15.10 0.49 80.40
CA VAL A 24 -15.74 1.72 80.84
C VAL A 24 -16.94 1.90 79.92
N GLU A 25 -18.08 1.33 80.29
CA GLU A 25 -19.38 1.75 79.77
C GLU A 25 -19.61 3.20 80.22
N ALA A 26 -19.00 4.13 79.50
CA ALA A 26 -19.28 5.54 79.63
C ALA A 26 -20.76 5.73 79.28
N ALA A 27 -21.55 6.13 80.28
CA ALA A 27 -22.97 6.44 80.15
C ALA A 27 -23.21 7.28 78.88
N ARG A 28 -23.80 6.66 77.86
CA ARG A 28 -23.98 7.27 76.53
C ARG A 28 -25.08 8.31 76.59
N GLY A 29 -24.71 9.54 76.91
CA GLY A 29 -25.59 10.69 76.72
C GLY A 29 -26.07 10.76 75.26
N SER A 30 -27.22 11.40 75.03
CA SER A 30 -27.80 11.57 73.68
C SER A 30 -26.98 12.50 72.76
N ARG A 31 -25.83 13.00 73.21
CA ARG A 31 -25.01 13.97 72.47
C ARG A 31 -23.99 13.28 71.58
N ARG A 32 -23.67 13.93 70.47
CA ARG A 32 -22.52 13.56 69.63
C ARG A 32 -21.21 13.71 70.38
N ARG A 33 -20.25 12.82 70.07
CA ARG A 33 -18.84 12.95 70.46
C ARG A 33 -18.19 14.12 69.71
N ARG A 34 -17.28 14.82 70.38
CA ARG A 34 -16.40 15.82 69.79
C ARG A 34 -15.18 15.15 69.18
N LEU A 35 -14.48 15.87 68.29
CA LEU A 35 -13.28 15.40 67.60
C LEU A 35 -12.23 14.89 68.59
N TRP A 36 -11.99 15.62 69.68
CA TRP A 36 -11.06 15.26 70.76
C TRP A 36 -11.60 14.22 71.76
N GLU A 37 -12.80 13.69 71.54
CA GLU A 37 -13.36 12.57 72.30
C GLU A 37 -13.29 11.26 71.49
N LEU A 38 -12.81 11.32 70.24
CA LEU A 38 -12.57 10.13 69.42
C LEU A 38 -11.24 9.47 69.81
N PRO A 39 -11.14 8.14 69.71
CA PRO A 39 -9.89 7.46 69.99
C PRO A 39 -8.82 7.81 68.96
N SER A 40 -7.55 7.79 69.37
CA SER A 40 -6.41 8.25 68.56
C SER A 40 -6.33 7.60 67.18
N HIS A 41 -6.67 6.30 67.07
CA HIS A 41 -6.65 5.55 65.81
C HIS A 41 -7.78 5.97 64.83
N ALA A 42 -8.83 6.64 65.30
CA ALA A 42 -9.89 7.19 64.45
C ALA A 42 -9.54 8.58 63.89
N LEU A 43 -8.62 9.31 64.53
CA LEU A 43 -8.26 10.68 64.14
C LEU A 43 -7.57 10.73 62.78
N CYS A 44 -6.63 9.83 62.50
CA CYS A 44 -5.96 9.77 61.20
C CYS A 44 -6.95 9.57 60.03
N PRO A 45 -7.85 8.58 60.07
CA PRO A 45 -8.91 8.41 59.08
C PRO A 45 -9.82 9.65 58.93
N VAL A 46 -10.25 10.24 60.05
CA VAL A 46 -11.11 11.45 60.00
C VAL A 46 -10.36 12.62 59.35
N ILE A 47 -9.13 12.90 59.73
CA ILE A 47 -8.36 14.01 59.15
C ILE A 47 -8.03 13.72 57.68
N GLY A 48 -7.58 12.50 57.36
CA GLY A 48 -7.13 12.13 56.02
C GLY A 48 -8.26 11.99 55.00
N VAL A 49 -9.43 11.50 55.40
CA VAL A 49 -10.59 11.31 54.51
C VAL A 49 -11.50 12.55 54.49
N CYS A 50 -11.72 13.18 55.65
CA CYS A 50 -12.69 14.27 55.76
C CYS A 50 -12.12 15.65 55.42
N LEU A 51 -10.79 15.83 55.39
CA LEU A 51 -10.17 17.14 55.16
C LEU A 51 -9.08 17.06 54.08
N PRO A 52 -9.35 17.55 52.85
CA PRO A 52 -8.32 17.66 51.83
C PRO A 52 -7.14 18.52 52.30
N MET A 53 -5.91 18.14 51.93
CA MET A 53 -4.69 18.85 52.35
C MET A 53 -4.70 20.37 52.09
N PRO A 54 -5.20 20.88 50.94
CA PRO A 54 -5.30 22.32 50.73
C PRO A 54 -6.20 23.03 51.74
N LEU A 55 -7.30 22.38 52.14
CA LEU A 55 -8.24 22.91 53.12
C LEU A 55 -7.63 22.89 54.51
N LEU A 56 -6.95 21.79 54.87
CA LEU A 56 -6.29 21.65 56.17
C LEU A 56 -5.18 22.70 56.33
N ARG A 57 -4.34 22.89 55.30
CA ARG A 57 -3.30 23.93 55.26
C ARG A 57 -3.88 25.33 55.44
N LYS A 58 -4.96 25.66 54.72
CA LYS A 58 -5.64 26.96 54.83
C LYS A 58 -6.20 27.21 56.23
N CYS A 59 -6.77 26.17 56.85
CA CYS A 59 -7.32 26.26 58.20
C CYS A 59 -6.22 26.56 59.23
N LEU A 60 -5.11 25.83 59.16
CA LEU A 60 -3.96 25.99 60.07
C LEU A 60 -3.25 27.33 59.87
N ALA A 61 -3.05 27.75 58.62
CA ALA A 61 -2.45 29.05 58.33
C ALA A 61 -3.19 30.21 59.01
N LYS A 62 -4.54 30.14 58.99
CA LYS A 62 -5.39 31.10 59.69
C LYS A 62 -5.29 30.99 61.22
N ALA A 63 -5.17 29.78 61.76
CA ALA A 63 -5.06 29.54 63.19
C ALA A 63 -3.71 29.98 63.79
N LEU A 64 -2.63 29.80 63.02
CA LEU A 64 -1.24 30.06 63.41
C LEU A 64 -0.75 31.45 63.00
N GLY A 65 -1.58 32.24 62.29
CA GLY A 65 -1.23 33.61 61.88
C GLY A 65 -0.11 33.69 60.83
N GLY A 66 0.09 32.65 60.03
CA GLY A 66 1.22 32.57 59.11
C GLY A 66 1.16 31.43 58.10
N ARG A 67 2.20 31.29 57.28
CA ARG A 67 2.30 30.22 56.28
C ARG A 67 2.79 28.92 56.91
N VAL A 68 2.11 27.81 56.63
CA VAL A 68 2.55 26.47 57.07
C VAL A 68 3.60 25.94 56.10
N LEU A 69 4.85 25.83 56.57
CA LEU A 69 6.00 25.36 55.77
C LEU A 69 6.26 23.84 55.90
N ALA A 70 5.62 23.17 56.86
CA ALA A 70 5.77 21.73 57.08
C ALA A 70 5.30 20.90 55.86
N GLY A 71 5.93 19.73 55.67
CA GLY A 71 5.52 18.74 54.68
C GLY A 71 4.13 18.17 54.96
N ASP A 72 3.49 17.54 53.97
CA ASP A 72 2.11 17.01 54.13
C ASP A 72 2.02 15.97 55.25
N TYR A 73 3.02 15.09 55.37
CA TYR A 73 3.11 14.07 56.42
C TYR A 73 3.26 14.71 57.82
N GLU A 74 4.22 15.62 58.00
CA GLU A 74 4.48 16.30 59.27
C GLU A 74 3.26 17.09 59.73
N LEU A 75 2.62 17.79 58.80
CA LEU A 75 1.40 18.54 59.05
C LEU A 75 0.28 17.61 59.51
N HIS A 76 0.08 16.49 58.81
CA HIS A 76 -0.96 15.53 59.13
C HIS A 76 -0.76 14.92 60.53
N CYS A 77 0.45 14.46 60.85
CA CYS A 77 0.79 13.93 62.17
C CYS A 77 0.63 14.96 63.29
N GLY A 78 1.09 16.20 63.07
CA GLY A 78 0.93 17.29 64.03
C GLY A 78 -0.55 17.58 64.33
N VAL A 79 -1.38 17.64 63.29
CA VAL A 79 -2.83 17.84 63.45
C VAL A 79 -3.48 16.69 64.21
N ILE A 80 -3.13 15.44 63.91
CA ILE A 80 -3.66 14.28 64.64
C ILE A 80 -3.34 14.40 66.13
N SER A 81 -2.08 14.72 66.47
CA SER A 81 -1.64 14.91 67.85
C SER A 81 -2.44 16.01 68.56
N ASP A 82 -2.63 17.15 67.91
CA ASP A 82 -3.41 18.27 68.45
C ASP A 82 -4.91 17.99 68.58
N CYS A 83 -5.45 17.09 67.75
CA CYS A 83 -6.85 16.67 67.82
C CYS A 83 -7.12 15.66 68.93
N GLY A 84 -6.10 15.01 69.49
CA GLY A 84 -6.26 14.08 70.62
C GLY A 84 -6.67 14.74 71.94
N ARG A 85 -6.68 16.07 72.00
CA ARG A 85 -7.10 16.86 73.15
C ARG A 85 -7.85 18.11 72.71
N ARG A 86 -8.51 18.78 73.64
CA ARG A 86 -9.27 20.00 73.34
C ARG A 86 -8.33 21.20 73.14
N THR A 87 -7.84 21.41 71.92
CA THR A 87 -7.03 22.56 71.51
C THR A 87 -7.84 23.59 70.69
N PRO A 88 -7.34 24.82 70.50
CA PRO A 88 -7.95 25.78 69.57
C PRO A 88 -8.06 25.23 68.14
N ILE A 89 -7.02 24.51 67.68
CA ILE A 89 -6.98 23.84 66.39
C ILE A 89 -8.07 22.77 66.30
N ALA A 90 -8.17 21.87 67.29
CA ALA A 90 -9.20 20.84 67.34
C ALA A 90 -10.62 21.43 67.33
N GLN A 91 -10.85 22.54 68.03
CA GLN A 91 -12.14 23.25 68.03
C GLN A 91 -12.45 23.90 66.68
N GLN A 92 -11.45 24.43 65.99
CA GLN A 92 -11.62 24.98 64.65
C GLN A 92 -11.91 23.88 63.63
N LEU A 93 -11.20 22.75 63.71
CA LEU A 93 -11.44 21.59 62.84
C LEU A 93 -12.79 20.92 63.11
N GLN A 94 -13.22 20.82 64.36
CA GLN A 94 -14.59 20.42 64.72
C GLN A 94 -15.62 21.29 63.99
N ARG A 95 -15.50 22.62 64.09
CA ARG A 95 -16.42 23.56 63.42
C ARG A 95 -16.40 23.38 61.91
N LEU A 96 -15.23 23.21 61.32
CA LEU A 96 -15.06 22.98 59.90
C LEU A 96 -15.74 21.68 59.44
N LEU A 97 -15.52 20.57 60.16
CA LEU A 97 -16.14 19.28 59.88
C LEU A 97 -17.66 19.34 60.02
N ASP A 98 -18.17 19.95 61.10
CA ASP A 98 -19.60 20.10 61.32
C ASP A 98 -20.28 20.97 60.25
N GLN A 99 -19.63 22.06 59.83
CA GLN A 99 -20.14 22.91 58.75
C GLN A 99 -20.11 22.20 57.40
N ARG A 100 -19.00 21.56 57.04
CA ARG A 100 -18.81 20.89 55.75
C ARG A 100 -19.77 19.72 55.58
N TYR A 101 -20.05 18.99 56.65
CA TYR A 101 -20.85 17.76 56.63
C TYR A 101 -22.21 17.91 57.31
N ALA A 102 -22.74 19.13 57.39
CA ALA A 102 -24.03 19.42 58.04
C ALA A 102 -25.20 18.59 57.48
N ALA A 103 -25.21 18.30 56.17
CA ALA A 103 -26.23 17.45 55.56
C ALA A 103 -26.16 16.00 56.08
N ALA A 104 -24.97 15.38 56.03
CA ALA A 104 -24.74 14.03 56.54
C ALA A 104 -25.05 13.93 58.04
N LEU A 105 -24.71 14.97 58.82
CA LEU A 105 -25.04 15.06 60.24
C LEU A 105 -26.55 15.10 60.51
N ARG A 106 -27.33 15.83 59.69
CA ARG A 106 -28.79 15.86 59.81
C ARG A 106 -29.42 14.50 59.51
N VAL A 107 -28.91 13.77 58.52
CA VAL A 107 -29.41 12.42 58.17
C VAL A 107 -29.02 11.39 59.25
N ALA A 108 -27.77 11.44 59.73
CA ALA A 108 -27.29 10.55 60.78
C ALA A 108 -28.06 10.75 62.09
N ALA A 109 -28.42 11.98 62.45
CA ALA A 109 -29.19 12.28 63.66
C ALA A 109 -30.58 11.62 63.69
N GLN A 110 -31.13 11.22 62.54
CA GLN A 110 -32.41 10.48 62.47
C GLN A 110 -32.23 8.99 62.80
N GLN A 111 -31.00 8.47 62.82
CA GLN A 111 -30.70 7.07 63.10
C GLN A 111 -30.73 6.80 64.61
N LYS A 112 -31.80 6.16 65.08
CA LYS A 112 -32.07 5.99 66.52
C LYS A 112 -31.30 4.83 67.16
N THR A 113 -30.77 3.90 66.35
CA THR A 113 -30.06 2.68 66.80
C THR A 113 -28.71 2.53 66.09
N GLY A 114 -27.81 1.74 66.69
CA GLY A 114 -26.52 1.37 66.08
C GLY A 114 -26.71 0.66 64.74
N ASP A 115 -27.67 -0.27 64.65
CA ASP A 115 -27.96 -1.00 63.40
C ASP A 115 -28.46 -0.08 62.27
N ALA A 116 -29.32 0.89 62.59
CA ALA A 116 -29.81 1.86 61.61
C ALA A 116 -28.65 2.73 61.09
N LEU A 117 -27.75 3.14 61.98
CA LEU A 117 -26.55 3.89 61.63
C LEU A 117 -25.57 3.06 60.78
N LEU A 118 -25.39 1.77 61.10
CA LEU A 118 -24.55 0.85 60.32
C LEU A 118 -25.11 0.62 58.90
N ARG A 119 -26.43 0.45 58.75
CA ARG A 119 -27.07 0.32 57.44
C ARG A 119 -26.87 1.58 56.61
N TRP A 120 -27.03 2.75 57.23
CA TRP A 120 -26.79 4.03 56.57
C TRP A 120 -25.33 4.18 56.13
N TRP A 121 -24.37 3.90 57.01
CA TRP A 121 -22.94 3.87 56.68
C TRP A 121 -22.64 2.95 55.48
N SER A 122 -23.15 1.73 55.51
CA SER A 122 -22.93 0.72 54.47
C SER A 122 -23.45 1.20 53.10
N ALA A 123 -24.57 1.93 53.08
CA ALA A 123 -25.14 2.50 51.86
C ALA A 123 -24.33 3.70 51.32
N ALA A 124 -23.69 4.49 52.20
CA ALA A 124 -22.88 5.65 51.82
C ALA A 124 -21.45 5.27 51.40
N ARG A 125 -20.93 4.12 51.85
CA ARG A 125 -19.56 3.64 51.59
C ARG A 125 -19.12 3.60 50.11
N PRO A 126 -19.94 3.17 49.13
CA PRO A 126 -19.51 3.09 47.73
C PRO A 126 -19.50 4.46 47.00
N GLY A 127 -20.09 5.51 47.59
CA GLY A 127 -20.32 6.79 46.92
C GLY A 127 -19.29 7.86 47.26
N ALA A 128 -19.48 9.07 46.70
CA ALA A 128 -18.68 10.25 47.03
C ALA A 128 -18.95 10.81 48.45
N GLU A 129 -19.92 10.24 49.17
CA GLU A 129 -20.41 10.73 50.46
C GLU A 129 -19.60 10.21 51.67
N VAL A 130 -18.64 9.30 51.44
CA VAL A 130 -17.81 8.66 52.48
C VAL A 130 -17.26 9.65 53.51
N PRO A 131 -16.69 10.82 53.14
CA PRO A 131 -16.17 11.77 54.12
C PRO A 131 -17.22 12.27 55.12
N GLY A 132 -18.43 12.56 54.64
CA GLY A 132 -19.52 13.03 55.50
C GLY A 132 -20.12 11.91 56.34
N ALA A 133 -20.31 10.74 55.75
CA ALA A 133 -20.80 9.55 56.44
C ALA A 133 -19.85 9.11 57.55
N LEU A 134 -18.54 9.18 57.31
CA LEU A 134 -17.50 8.83 58.27
C LEU A 134 -17.56 9.73 59.50
N TRP A 135 -17.51 11.05 59.28
CA TRP A 135 -17.57 12.02 60.37
C TRP A 135 -18.86 11.90 61.17
N ALA A 136 -20.00 11.78 60.48
CA ALA A 136 -21.29 11.70 61.11
C ALA A 136 -21.45 10.41 61.93
N THR A 137 -20.98 9.27 61.42
CA THR A 137 -21.05 7.97 62.10
C THR A 137 -20.16 7.96 63.34
N LEU A 138 -18.87 8.29 63.21
CA LEU A 138 -17.92 8.22 64.33
C LEU A 138 -18.28 9.18 65.47
N SER A 139 -18.82 10.36 65.14
CA SER A 139 -19.28 11.31 66.15
C SER A 139 -20.67 11.00 66.71
N HIS A 140 -21.41 10.03 66.17
CA HIS A 140 -22.80 9.77 66.55
C HIS A 140 -22.94 9.21 67.98
N ALA A 141 -24.03 9.58 68.69
CA ALA A 141 -24.32 9.09 70.05
C ALA A 141 -24.63 7.57 70.11
N ARG A 142 -24.99 6.98 68.96
CA ARG A 142 -25.27 5.55 68.78
C ARG A 142 -24.10 4.75 68.19
N CYS A 143 -22.96 5.40 67.96
CA CYS A 143 -21.75 4.69 67.53
C CYS A 143 -21.07 4.07 68.74
N ASP A 144 -21.23 2.75 68.86
CA ASP A 144 -20.52 1.93 69.82
C ASP A 144 -19.12 1.53 69.33
N SER A 145 -18.37 0.84 70.19
CA SER A 145 -17.02 0.35 69.87
C SER A 145 -17.02 -0.59 68.67
N GLU A 146 -18.00 -1.51 68.60
CA GLU A 146 -18.08 -2.48 67.50
C GLU A 146 -18.33 -1.79 66.16
N LEU A 147 -19.30 -0.86 66.10
CA LEU A 147 -19.59 -0.08 64.90
C LEU A 147 -18.41 0.81 64.52
N GLN A 148 -17.78 1.46 65.50
CA GLN A 148 -16.59 2.28 65.28
C GLN A 148 -15.48 1.45 64.60
N ASP A 149 -15.15 0.30 65.15
CA ASP A 149 -14.09 -0.55 64.61
C ASP A 149 -14.43 -1.06 63.21
N ARG A 150 -15.70 -1.38 62.96
CA ARG A 150 -16.18 -1.78 61.64
C ARG A 150 -16.01 -0.66 60.61
N VAL A 151 -16.44 0.56 60.94
CA VAL A 151 -16.32 1.75 60.08
C VAL A 151 -14.85 2.06 59.76
N LEU A 152 -13.97 1.94 60.76
CA LEU A 152 -12.54 2.20 60.57
C LEU A 152 -11.87 1.12 59.72
N ARG A 153 -12.24 -0.16 59.88
CA ARG A 153 -11.80 -1.25 58.99
C ARG A 153 -12.27 -1.05 57.55
N ASP A 154 -13.51 -0.61 57.37
CA ASP A 154 -14.05 -0.28 56.05
C ASP A 154 -13.25 0.85 55.38
N ILE A 155 -12.98 1.95 56.10
CA ILE A 155 -12.18 3.06 55.57
C ILE A 155 -10.76 2.63 55.22
N HIS A 156 -10.14 1.81 56.05
CA HIS A 156 -8.81 1.28 55.75
C HIS A 156 -8.78 0.56 54.39
N MET A 157 -9.78 -0.30 54.12
CA MET A 157 -9.88 -0.98 52.83
C MET A 157 -10.18 -0.03 51.67
N VAL A 158 -11.05 0.96 51.87
CA VAL A 158 -11.34 1.99 50.86
C VAL A 158 -10.07 2.77 50.50
N GLN A 159 -9.26 3.18 51.47
CA GLN A 159 -8.01 3.89 51.22
C GLN A 159 -7.01 3.04 50.42
N HIS A 160 -6.91 1.73 50.72
CA HIS A 160 -6.09 0.80 49.92
C HIS A 160 -6.58 0.67 48.48
N GLN A 161 -7.91 0.57 48.28
CA GLN A 161 -8.52 0.45 46.97
C GLN A 161 -8.32 1.71 46.13
N VAL A 162 -8.58 2.89 46.70
CA VAL A 162 -8.35 4.19 46.03
C VAL A 162 -6.88 4.33 45.63
N GLY A 163 -5.95 4.00 46.53
CA GLY A 163 -4.52 4.04 46.20
C GLY A 163 -4.13 3.05 45.09
N SER A 164 -4.76 1.87 45.03
CA SER A 164 -4.52 0.89 43.96
C SER A 164 -5.10 1.34 42.61
N ALA A 165 -6.31 1.89 42.63
CA ALA A 165 -6.99 2.43 41.46
C ALA A 165 -6.20 3.62 40.88
N GLU A 166 -5.79 4.57 41.71
CA GLU A 166 -4.96 5.72 41.30
C GLU A 166 -3.67 5.27 40.61
N ARG A 167 -2.98 4.26 41.16
CA ARG A 167 -1.78 3.71 40.51
C ARG A 167 -2.08 3.04 39.17
N ALA A 168 -3.23 2.37 39.04
CA ALA A 168 -3.65 1.77 37.78
C ALA A 168 -4.01 2.84 36.74
N ASP A 169 -4.70 3.90 37.16
CA ASP A 169 -5.07 5.03 36.32
C ASP A 169 -3.82 5.79 35.84
N LEU A 170 -2.85 6.06 36.73
CA LEU A 170 -1.57 6.67 36.36
C LEU A 170 -0.79 5.82 35.33
N ARG A 171 -0.77 4.49 35.48
CA ARG A 171 -0.16 3.60 34.47
C ARG A 171 -0.89 3.68 33.13
N ARG A 172 -2.23 3.71 33.15
CA ARG A 172 -3.05 3.81 31.95
C ARG A 172 -2.86 5.16 31.25
N LEU A 173 -2.79 6.25 32.00
CA LEU A 173 -2.50 7.59 31.50
C LEU A 173 -1.14 7.62 30.82
N GLY A 174 -0.08 7.13 31.48
CA GLY A 174 1.26 7.06 30.88
C GLY A 174 1.31 6.21 29.61
N ALA A 175 0.57 5.09 29.56
CA ALA A 175 0.47 4.27 28.35
C ALA A 175 -0.20 5.02 27.19
N LEU A 176 -1.30 5.72 27.47
CA LEU A 176 -2.02 6.53 26.47
C LEU A 176 -1.19 7.72 26.00
N GLU A 177 -0.42 8.36 26.86
CA GLU A 177 0.50 9.43 26.49
C GLU A 177 1.61 8.93 25.55
N ASN A 178 2.15 7.74 25.81
CA ASN A 178 3.15 7.11 24.95
C ASN A 178 2.57 6.72 23.59
N GLU A 179 1.36 6.15 23.56
CA GLU A 179 0.66 5.82 22.32
C GLU A 179 0.35 7.07 21.50
N ASN A 180 -0.15 8.14 22.13
CA ASN A 180 -0.38 9.42 21.47
C ASN A 180 0.90 10.01 20.88
N ARG A 181 2.03 9.88 21.59
CA ARG A 181 3.33 10.32 21.06
C ARG A 181 3.72 9.53 19.81
N ALA A 182 3.63 8.20 19.87
CA ALA A 182 3.96 7.33 18.75
C ALA A 182 3.08 7.61 17.51
N LEU A 183 1.77 7.77 17.70
CA LEU A 183 0.83 8.10 16.64
C LEU A 183 1.11 9.47 16.03
N ASN A 184 1.44 10.48 16.84
CA ASN A 184 1.80 11.80 16.33
C ASN A 184 3.08 11.78 15.50
N GLU A 185 4.09 11.02 15.92
CA GLU A 185 5.31 10.82 15.14
C GLU A 185 5.03 10.11 13.81
N GLU A 186 4.19 9.07 13.81
CA GLU A 186 3.80 8.38 12.59
C GLU A 186 3.01 9.27 11.64
N LEU A 187 2.07 10.06 12.18
CA LEU A 187 1.31 11.03 11.42
C LEU A 187 2.22 12.10 10.80
N ALA A 188 3.21 12.59 11.54
CA ALA A 188 4.20 13.53 11.03
C ALA A 188 5.04 12.91 9.90
N ARG A 189 5.51 11.67 10.08
CA ARG A 189 6.23 10.93 9.03
C ARG A 189 5.38 10.75 7.77
N SER A 190 4.12 10.38 7.93
CA SER A 190 3.19 10.20 6.81
C SER A 190 2.92 11.51 6.07
N ARG A 191 2.63 12.59 6.81
CA ARG A 191 2.43 13.93 6.25
C ARG A 191 3.65 14.44 5.49
N ASN A 192 4.85 14.26 6.03
CA ASN A 192 6.08 14.67 5.37
C ASN A 192 6.30 13.91 4.06
N ARG A 193 6.04 12.59 4.04
CA ARG A 193 6.11 11.78 2.80
C ARG A 193 5.12 12.28 1.76
N CYS A 194 3.87 12.50 2.14
CA CYS A 194 2.84 13.01 1.22
C CYS A 194 3.22 14.39 0.67
N GLN A 195 3.66 15.31 1.53
CA GLN A 195 4.09 16.65 1.11
C GLN A 195 5.27 16.59 0.14
N HIS A 196 6.26 15.74 0.41
CA HIS A 196 7.41 15.57 -0.47
C HIS A 196 7.00 15.04 -1.86
N LEU A 197 6.15 14.01 -1.90
CA LEU A 197 5.60 13.47 -3.14
C LEU A 197 4.79 14.53 -3.90
N THR A 198 3.94 15.30 -3.22
CA THR A 198 3.17 16.37 -3.85
C THR A 198 4.07 17.45 -4.44
N GLN A 199 5.14 17.85 -3.73
CA GLN A 199 6.10 18.83 -4.24
C GLN A 199 6.86 18.32 -5.47
N GLN A 200 7.33 17.06 -5.44
CA GLN A 200 7.98 16.43 -6.59
C GLN A 200 7.06 16.41 -7.81
N ARG A 201 5.80 15.99 -7.62
CA ARG A 201 4.80 15.98 -8.69
C ARG A 201 4.49 17.37 -9.22
N ALA A 202 4.44 18.40 -8.36
CA ALA A 202 4.22 19.77 -8.79
C ALA A 202 5.34 20.25 -9.73
N LEU A 203 6.60 19.97 -9.38
CA LEU A 203 7.76 20.31 -10.22
C LEU A 203 7.73 19.57 -11.56
N GLU A 204 7.43 18.27 -11.57
CA GLU A 204 7.28 17.50 -12.81
C GLU A 204 6.18 18.09 -13.72
N VAL A 205 5.03 18.46 -13.13
CA VAL A 205 3.92 19.07 -13.87
C VAL A 205 4.33 20.41 -14.47
N GLU A 206 5.03 21.27 -13.73
CA GLU A 206 5.54 22.55 -14.24
C GLU A 206 6.51 22.34 -15.41
N MET A 207 7.43 21.38 -15.30
CA MET A 207 8.35 21.02 -16.39
C MET A 207 7.61 20.56 -17.64
N PHE A 208 6.65 19.64 -17.50
CA PHE A 208 5.86 19.17 -18.64
C PHE A 208 4.98 20.27 -19.24
N GLN A 209 4.49 21.21 -18.43
CA GLN A 209 3.75 22.36 -18.93
C GLN A 209 4.65 23.29 -19.76
N ALA A 210 5.87 23.57 -19.28
CA ALA A 210 6.85 24.35 -20.03
C ALA A 210 7.23 23.67 -21.36
N ASP A 211 7.47 22.36 -21.35
CA ASP A 211 7.76 21.59 -22.55
C ASP A 211 6.60 21.60 -23.55
N LYS A 212 5.35 21.48 -23.08
CA LYS A 212 4.15 21.58 -23.92
C LYS A 212 4.06 22.95 -24.60
N VAL A 213 4.36 24.03 -23.89
CA VAL A 213 4.37 25.39 -24.46
C VAL A 213 5.48 25.51 -25.50
N ARG A 214 6.70 25.06 -25.19
CA ARG A 214 7.84 25.08 -26.13
C ARG A 214 7.53 24.33 -27.43
N LEU A 215 7.01 23.10 -27.31
CA LEU A 215 6.67 22.26 -28.46
C LEU A 215 5.53 22.87 -29.31
N ARG A 216 4.53 23.52 -28.67
CA ARG A 216 3.49 24.24 -29.40
C ARG A 216 4.06 25.40 -30.22
N ILE A 217 4.96 26.19 -29.63
CA ILE A 217 5.62 27.30 -30.34
C ILE A 217 6.41 26.76 -31.54
N GLU A 218 7.17 25.68 -31.35
CA GLU A 218 7.95 25.08 -32.45
C GLU A 218 7.05 24.51 -33.55
N LEU A 219 5.96 23.84 -33.19
CA LEU A 219 5.01 23.31 -34.17
C LEU A 219 4.37 24.41 -35.01
N VAL A 220 3.97 25.53 -34.39
CA VAL A 220 3.46 26.71 -35.09
C VAL A 220 4.53 27.31 -36.01
N ARG A 221 5.78 27.44 -35.53
CA ARG A 221 6.91 27.93 -36.34
C ARG A 221 7.14 27.07 -37.59
N ARG A 222 7.17 25.74 -37.43
CA ARG A 222 7.33 24.79 -38.54
C ARG A 222 6.15 24.82 -39.50
N GLY A 223 4.93 24.97 -38.98
CA GLY A 223 3.73 25.17 -39.81
C GLY A 223 3.84 26.40 -40.71
N ALA A 224 4.24 27.54 -40.15
CA ALA A 224 4.45 28.78 -40.91
C ALA A 224 5.58 28.66 -41.95
N GLU A 225 6.68 27.99 -41.60
CA GLU A 225 7.79 27.72 -42.53
C GLU A 225 7.33 26.85 -43.73
N LEU A 226 6.56 25.79 -43.46
CA LEU A 226 6.00 24.93 -44.50
C LEU A 226 5.02 25.67 -45.41
N GLU A 227 4.17 26.53 -44.86
CA GLU A 227 3.27 27.38 -45.65
C GLU A 227 4.04 28.37 -46.52
N GLY A 228 5.10 29.00 -45.98
CA GLY A 228 6.00 29.88 -46.74
C GLY A 228 6.70 29.15 -47.90
N LEU A 229 7.21 27.95 -47.65
CA LEU A 229 7.84 27.12 -48.70
C LEU A 229 6.82 26.68 -49.76
N ARG A 230 5.62 26.26 -49.35
CA ARG A 230 4.53 25.91 -50.29
C ARG A 230 4.13 27.11 -51.15
N ALA A 231 4.03 28.30 -50.57
CA ALA A 231 3.73 29.53 -51.31
C ALA A 231 4.84 29.87 -52.32
N THR A 232 6.10 29.71 -51.92
CA THR A 232 7.26 29.93 -52.81
C THR A 232 7.28 28.93 -53.97
N LEU A 233 7.03 27.66 -53.69
CA LEU A 233 6.94 26.60 -54.70
C LEU A 233 5.82 26.92 -55.71
N ARG A 234 4.62 27.32 -55.25
CA ARG A 234 3.53 27.77 -56.13
C ARG A 234 3.93 28.96 -57.00
N ARG A 235 4.63 29.95 -56.44
CA ARG A 235 5.13 31.10 -57.21
C ARG A 235 6.14 30.70 -58.29
N LEU A 236 7.09 29.83 -57.97
CA LEU A 236 8.09 29.33 -58.93
C LEU A 236 7.45 28.50 -60.04
N GLN A 237 6.46 27.66 -59.70
CA GLN A 237 5.68 26.93 -60.70
C GLN A 237 4.89 27.86 -61.62
N ALA A 238 4.26 28.91 -61.07
CA ALA A 238 3.54 29.90 -61.86
C ALA A 238 4.47 30.72 -62.77
N ALA A 239 5.72 30.97 -62.34
CA ALA A 239 6.72 31.70 -63.13
C ALA A 239 7.24 30.89 -64.33
N VAL A 240 7.08 29.56 -64.34
CA VAL A 240 7.47 28.70 -65.46
C VAL A 240 6.32 27.76 -65.85
N PRO A 241 5.26 28.27 -66.51
CA PRO A 241 4.06 27.49 -66.81
C PRO A 241 4.35 26.24 -67.67
N GLU A 242 5.29 26.35 -68.60
CA GLU A 242 5.64 25.27 -69.53
C GLU A 242 6.65 24.27 -68.95
N LEU A 243 7.09 24.42 -67.69
CA LEU A 243 8.15 23.57 -67.10
C LEU A 243 7.76 22.09 -67.12
N ARG A 244 6.51 21.80 -66.76
CA ARG A 244 5.99 20.42 -66.73
C ARG A 244 5.99 19.82 -68.14
N ARG A 245 5.53 20.57 -69.14
CA ARG A 245 5.53 20.13 -70.55
C ARG A 245 6.94 19.95 -71.10
N ARG A 246 7.90 20.80 -70.69
CA ARG A 246 9.32 20.63 -71.04
C ARG A 246 9.93 19.38 -70.42
N GLN A 247 9.59 19.04 -69.18
CA GLN A 247 10.05 17.81 -68.52
C GLN A 247 9.46 16.56 -69.19
N GLU A 248 8.17 16.56 -69.49
CA GLU A 248 7.50 15.47 -70.20
C GLU A 248 8.12 15.23 -71.59
N LEU A 249 8.38 16.32 -72.34
CA LEU A 249 9.03 16.24 -73.64
C LEU A 249 10.47 15.73 -73.53
N ALA A 250 11.24 16.17 -72.52
CA ALA A 250 12.60 15.70 -72.29
C ALA A 250 12.65 14.19 -72.01
N THR A 251 11.72 13.68 -71.20
CA THR A 251 11.57 12.23 -70.96
C THR A 251 11.21 11.48 -72.24
N GLN A 252 10.24 11.97 -73.00
CA GLN A 252 9.85 11.35 -74.28
C GLN A 252 11.01 11.30 -75.28
N VAL A 253 11.82 12.36 -75.36
CA VAL A 253 13.01 12.39 -76.22
C VAL A 253 14.04 11.36 -75.74
N GLY A 254 14.27 11.23 -74.43
CA GLY A 254 15.17 10.21 -73.87
C GLY A 254 14.72 8.77 -74.15
N ASP A 255 13.41 8.51 -74.04
CA ASP A 255 12.82 7.21 -74.37
C ASP A 255 12.95 6.89 -75.87
N GLN A 256 12.69 7.89 -76.73
CA GLN A 256 12.86 7.76 -78.17
C GLN A 256 14.32 7.50 -78.55
N GLN A 257 15.28 8.20 -77.94
CA GLN A 257 16.71 7.97 -78.16
C GLN A 257 17.14 6.57 -77.73
N SER A 258 16.69 6.11 -76.57
CA SER A 258 16.98 4.75 -76.09
C SER A 258 16.44 3.69 -77.05
N ARG A 259 15.24 3.93 -77.61
CA ARG A 259 14.62 3.04 -78.60
C ARG A 259 15.37 3.06 -79.93
N ILE A 260 15.84 4.21 -80.39
CA ILE A 260 16.68 4.32 -81.60
C ILE A 260 17.96 3.50 -81.41
N HIS A 261 18.69 3.70 -80.32
CA HIS A 261 19.91 2.92 -80.04
C HIS A 261 19.62 1.41 -79.99
N ALA A 262 18.52 0.99 -79.34
CA ALA A 262 18.14 -0.43 -79.29
C ALA A 262 17.86 -1.00 -80.70
N LEU A 263 17.18 -0.24 -81.56
CA LEU A 263 16.92 -0.63 -82.95
C LEU A 263 18.18 -0.66 -83.80
N GLU A 264 19.09 0.28 -83.62
CA GLU A 264 20.40 0.30 -84.29
C GLU A 264 21.25 -0.91 -83.91
N HIS A 265 21.29 -1.25 -82.62
CA HIS A 265 21.96 -2.45 -82.12
C HIS A 265 21.32 -3.72 -82.70
N ALA A 266 19.99 -3.81 -82.71
CA ALA A 266 19.27 -4.95 -83.28
C ALA A 266 19.51 -5.09 -84.80
N LEU A 267 19.56 -3.98 -85.54
CA LEU A 267 19.85 -3.96 -86.97
C LEU A 267 21.29 -4.42 -87.25
N LEU A 268 22.24 -3.99 -86.43
CA LEU A 268 23.64 -4.42 -86.54
C LEU A 268 23.77 -5.92 -86.29
N ALA A 269 23.13 -6.43 -85.23
CA ALA A 269 23.07 -7.85 -84.92
C ALA A 269 22.44 -8.66 -86.07
N ALA A 270 21.27 -8.23 -86.57
CA ALA A 270 20.60 -8.91 -87.69
C ALA A 270 21.45 -8.90 -88.99
N ARG A 271 22.22 -7.83 -89.24
CA ARG A 271 23.16 -7.79 -90.37
C ARG A 271 24.34 -8.75 -90.17
N GLN A 272 24.86 -8.86 -88.96
CA GLN A 272 25.90 -9.83 -88.62
C GLN A 272 25.39 -11.27 -88.76
N ASP A 273 24.18 -11.55 -88.29
CA ASP A 273 23.53 -12.85 -88.42
C ASP A 273 23.31 -13.24 -89.88
N LEU A 274 22.83 -12.30 -90.72
CA LEU A 274 22.72 -12.52 -92.16
C LEU A 274 24.08 -12.74 -92.84
N ALA A 275 25.12 -12.01 -92.43
CA ALA A 275 26.48 -12.22 -92.95
C ALA A 275 27.08 -13.55 -92.47
N HIS A 276 26.70 -14.03 -91.30
CA HIS A 276 27.09 -15.33 -90.76
C HIS A 276 26.33 -16.46 -91.47
N ALA A 277 25.02 -16.32 -91.66
CA ALA A 277 24.19 -17.26 -92.42
C ALA A 277 24.60 -17.36 -93.90
N ARG A 278 25.04 -16.26 -94.52
CA ARG A 278 25.61 -16.27 -95.88
C ARG A 278 26.95 -17.00 -95.93
N ARG A 279 27.83 -16.82 -94.93
CA ARG A 279 29.10 -17.55 -94.82
C ARG A 279 28.89 -19.04 -94.57
N HIS A 280 27.93 -19.43 -93.73
CA HIS A 280 27.56 -20.84 -93.52
C HIS A 280 26.77 -21.45 -94.69
N GLY A 281 26.11 -20.65 -95.52
CA GLY A 281 25.42 -21.09 -96.73
C GLY A 281 26.34 -21.36 -97.93
N GLU A 282 27.58 -20.85 -97.93
CA GLU A 282 28.57 -21.11 -98.99
C GLU A 282 29.44 -22.36 -98.73
N GLU A 283 29.41 -22.95 -97.53
CA GLU A 283 30.24 -24.11 -97.15
C GLU A 283 29.48 -25.42 -96.87
N ALA A 284 28.18 -25.55 -97.16
CA ALA A 284 27.48 -26.83 -96.93
C ALA A 284 26.29 -27.13 -97.87
N ARG A 285 26.41 -28.25 -98.60
CA ARG A 285 25.29 -29.11 -99.07
C ARG A 285 25.75 -30.58 -98.99
N PRO A 286 24.85 -31.57 -98.84
CA PRO A 286 24.41 -32.07 -97.54
C PRO A 286 24.55 -33.61 -97.41
N ALA A 287 24.41 -34.16 -96.19
CA ALA A 287 24.06 -35.57 -95.96
C ALA A 287 23.30 -35.75 -94.62
N PRO A 288 22.41 -36.76 -94.50
CA PRO A 288 21.33 -36.79 -93.51
C PRO A 288 21.57 -37.75 -92.33
N ALA A 289 20.96 -37.50 -91.18
CA ALA A 289 20.42 -38.51 -90.25
C ALA A 289 19.68 -37.87 -89.06
N ASP A 290 18.44 -38.33 -88.89
CA ASP A 290 17.59 -38.47 -87.69
C ASP A 290 18.09 -38.02 -86.31
N ALA A 291 17.29 -37.19 -85.62
CA ALA A 291 16.62 -37.51 -84.35
C ALA A 291 15.84 -36.30 -83.80
N ASP A 292 14.71 -36.61 -83.18
CA ASP A 292 13.57 -35.79 -82.72
C ASP A 292 13.87 -34.98 -81.40
N PRO A 293 12.89 -34.34 -80.71
CA PRO A 293 12.78 -32.89 -80.57
C PRO A 293 12.96 -32.40 -79.11
N ALA A 294 12.83 -31.07 -78.94
CA ALA A 294 12.35 -30.38 -77.74
C ALA A 294 13.06 -30.61 -76.39
N ARG A 295 13.68 -29.54 -75.87
CA ARG A 295 13.97 -29.42 -74.43
C ARG A 295 13.41 -28.12 -73.89
N ALA A 296 12.14 -28.18 -73.48
CA ALA A 296 11.63 -27.34 -72.43
C ALA A 296 12.39 -27.66 -71.12
N PRO A 297 12.66 -26.68 -70.24
CA PRO A 297 13.22 -26.98 -68.94
C PRO A 297 12.21 -27.78 -68.13
N ALA A 298 12.73 -28.87 -67.55
CA ALA A 298 12.01 -29.85 -66.79
C ALA A 298 11.32 -29.23 -65.58
N ASP A 299 10.07 -29.63 -65.42
CA ASP A 299 9.29 -29.55 -64.19
C ASP A 299 10.07 -30.31 -63.11
N GLU A 300 10.68 -29.58 -62.17
CA GLU A 300 11.24 -30.18 -60.96
C GLU A 300 10.05 -30.72 -60.16
N ALA A 301 10.06 -32.03 -59.88
CA ALA A 301 9.07 -32.72 -59.08
C ALA A 301 8.73 -31.95 -57.81
N GLU A 302 7.55 -31.34 -57.76
CA GLU A 302 7.04 -30.67 -56.57
C GLU A 302 6.91 -31.71 -55.45
N PRO A 303 7.56 -31.50 -54.29
CA PRO A 303 7.34 -32.37 -53.15
C PRO A 303 5.87 -32.23 -52.72
N VAL A 304 5.16 -33.36 -52.66
CA VAL A 304 3.74 -33.42 -52.29
C VAL A 304 3.59 -32.98 -50.85
N LEU A 305 3.08 -31.76 -50.64
CA LEU A 305 2.75 -31.24 -49.33
C LEU A 305 1.48 -31.92 -48.77
N PRO A 306 1.37 -32.13 -47.45
CA PRO A 306 0.17 -32.72 -46.86
C PRO A 306 -1.02 -31.75 -46.97
N ALA A 307 -2.23 -32.26 -47.18
CA ALA A 307 -3.44 -31.44 -47.27
C ALA A 307 -3.73 -30.72 -45.94
N LEU A 308 -3.88 -29.39 -45.99
CA LEU A 308 -4.05 -28.53 -44.82
C LEU A 308 -5.52 -28.41 -44.36
N GLY A 309 -6.49 -28.84 -45.19
CA GLY A 309 -7.90 -29.01 -44.80
C GLY A 309 -8.53 -27.77 -44.14
N GLU A 310 -8.59 -26.66 -44.88
CA GLU A 310 -9.13 -25.34 -44.46
C GLU A 310 -8.42 -24.64 -43.28
N ARG A 311 -7.37 -25.23 -42.69
CA ARG A 311 -6.63 -24.62 -41.57
C ARG A 311 -5.94 -23.32 -41.96
N SER A 312 -5.94 -22.36 -41.04
CA SER A 312 -5.23 -21.09 -41.22
C SER A 312 -3.77 -21.18 -40.75
N VAL A 313 -2.83 -20.87 -41.64
CA VAL A 313 -1.39 -20.86 -41.35
C VAL A 313 -0.88 -19.43 -41.32
N LEU A 314 -0.35 -19.00 -40.18
CA LEU A 314 0.30 -17.70 -40.01
C LEU A 314 1.81 -17.81 -40.17
N CYS A 315 2.35 -17.11 -41.17
CA CYS A 315 3.79 -16.86 -41.29
C CYS A 315 4.14 -15.51 -40.64
N VAL A 316 4.99 -15.56 -39.61
CA VAL A 316 5.52 -14.37 -38.93
C VAL A 316 6.97 -14.14 -39.33
N GLY A 317 7.22 -13.01 -39.99
CA GLY A 317 8.51 -12.64 -40.58
C GLY A 317 8.71 -13.20 -41.98
N GLY A 318 9.83 -12.83 -42.56
CA GLY A 318 10.30 -13.27 -43.88
C GLY A 318 10.63 -12.12 -44.80
N ARG A 319 11.25 -12.43 -45.94
CA ARG A 319 11.51 -11.42 -46.97
C ARG A 319 10.19 -11.08 -47.68
N PRO A 320 9.87 -9.79 -47.93
CA PRO A 320 8.65 -9.41 -48.66
C PRO A 320 8.50 -10.14 -50.02
N SER A 321 9.61 -10.42 -50.70
CA SER A 321 9.65 -11.16 -51.97
C SER A 321 9.28 -12.64 -51.86
N ALA A 322 9.31 -13.24 -50.67
CA ALA A 322 8.99 -14.64 -50.44
C ALA A 322 7.52 -14.87 -50.05
N VAL A 323 6.81 -13.82 -49.63
CA VAL A 323 5.41 -13.88 -49.19
C VAL A 323 4.46 -14.42 -50.29
N PRO A 324 4.57 -14.00 -51.58
CA PRO A 324 3.73 -14.54 -52.65
C PRO A 324 3.93 -16.05 -52.87
N VAL A 325 5.18 -16.50 -52.77
CA VAL A 325 5.54 -17.93 -52.95
C VAL A 325 4.97 -18.76 -51.80
N TYR A 326 5.06 -18.28 -50.56
CA TYR A 326 4.51 -18.96 -49.39
C TYR A 326 2.98 -19.04 -49.40
N ARG A 327 2.32 -17.96 -49.84
CA ARG A 327 0.87 -17.95 -50.05
C ARG A 327 0.44 -19.02 -51.05
N GLN A 328 1.07 -19.04 -52.22
CA GLN A 328 0.74 -19.99 -53.28
C GLN A 328 0.91 -21.44 -52.80
N LEU A 329 1.96 -21.71 -52.03
CA LEU A 329 2.27 -23.04 -51.53
C LEU A 329 1.27 -23.53 -50.46
N ILE A 330 0.85 -22.64 -49.54
CA ILE A 330 -0.12 -22.97 -48.49
C ILE A 330 -1.54 -23.08 -49.08
N GLU A 331 -1.94 -22.20 -49.98
CA GLU A 331 -3.27 -22.23 -50.59
C GLU A 331 -3.46 -23.43 -51.55
N ARG A 332 -2.42 -23.86 -52.27
CA ARG A 332 -2.46 -25.08 -53.11
C ARG A 332 -2.71 -26.36 -52.32
N THR A 333 -2.43 -26.35 -51.02
CA THR A 333 -2.72 -27.49 -50.11
C THR A 333 -4.09 -27.39 -49.43
N GLY A 334 -4.90 -26.39 -49.80
CA GLY A 334 -6.23 -26.16 -49.23
C GLY A 334 -6.24 -25.43 -47.88
N GLY A 335 -5.11 -24.84 -47.46
CA GLY A 335 -5.02 -24.01 -46.26
C GLY A 335 -5.28 -22.53 -46.54
N ARG A 336 -5.56 -21.74 -45.50
CA ARG A 336 -5.69 -20.27 -45.59
C ARG A 336 -4.39 -19.61 -45.15
N PHE A 337 -3.86 -18.70 -45.96
CA PHE A 337 -2.59 -18.03 -45.65
C PHE A 337 -2.80 -16.70 -44.89
N LEU A 338 -2.09 -16.54 -43.77
CA LEU A 338 -1.98 -15.30 -43.00
C LEU A 338 -0.50 -14.89 -42.91
N HIS A 339 -0.22 -13.59 -42.95
CA HIS A 339 1.14 -13.06 -42.84
C HIS A 339 1.23 -11.87 -41.89
N HIS A 340 2.32 -11.80 -41.13
CA HIS A 340 2.74 -10.60 -40.42
C HIS A 340 4.25 -10.44 -40.61
N ASP A 341 4.71 -9.24 -40.89
CA ASP A 341 6.12 -8.89 -41.15
C ASP A 341 7.08 -9.00 -39.94
N GLY A 342 6.63 -9.46 -38.77
CA GLY A 342 7.45 -9.52 -37.56
C GLY A 342 7.70 -8.18 -36.84
N GLY A 343 6.93 -7.14 -37.16
CA GLY A 343 6.97 -5.83 -36.50
C GLY A 343 8.01 -4.86 -37.09
N GLN A 344 8.27 -4.93 -38.40
CA GLN A 344 9.12 -3.95 -39.09
C GLN A 344 8.33 -2.74 -39.58
N GLU A 345 7.07 -2.92 -39.99
CA GLU A 345 6.13 -1.87 -40.44
C GLU A 345 4.72 -2.04 -39.83
N ASP A 346 4.27 -3.27 -39.55
CA ASP A 346 2.94 -3.52 -38.97
C ASP A 346 2.88 -3.34 -37.44
N ALA A 347 1.82 -2.66 -37.00
CA ALA A 347 1.57 -2.39 -35.59
C ALA A 347 1.36 -3.68 -34.78
N VAL A 348 2.00 -3.75 -33.61
CA VAL A 348 2.00 -4.88 -32.66
C VAL A 348 0.60 -5.44 -32.36
N ALA A 349 -0.45 -4.60 -32.36
CA ALA A 349 -1.82 -5.04 -32.13
C ALA A 349 -2.39 -5.94 -33.25
N LYS A 350 -1.89 -5.81 -34.49
CA LYS A 350 -2.28 -6.68 -35.61
C LYS A 350 -1.72 -8.10 -35.46
N LEU A 351 -0.58 -8.26 -34.79
CA LEU A 351 0.03 -9.57 -34.54
C LEU A 351 -0.86 -10.44 -33.63
N ASP A 352 -1.48 -9.86 -32.60
CA ASP A 352 -2.35 -10.59 -31.68
C ASP A 352 -3.64 -11.08 -32.36
N VAL A 353 -4.21 -10.26 -33.25
CA VAL A 353 -5.39 -10.64 -34.05
C VAL A 353 -5.04 -11.79 -35.01
N ASN A 354 -3.91 -11.69 -35.71
CA ASN A 354 -3.45 -12.73 -36.62
C ASN A 354 -3.11 -14.03 -35.89
N LEU A 355 -2.48 -13.94 -34.70
CA LEU A 355 -2.20 -15.11 -33.85
C LEU A 355 -3.48 -15.78 -33.35
N ALA A 356 -4.52 -15.01 -33.01
CA ALA A 356 -5.81 -15.55 -32.60
C ALA A 356 -6.53 -16.28 -33.76
N ALA A 357 -6.44 -15.78 -34.99
CA ALA A 357 -7.09 -16.35 -36.16
C ALA A 357 -6.37 -17.56 -36.79
N ALA A 358 -5.12 -17.84 -36.39
CA ALA A 358 -4.29 -18.91 -36.95
C ALA A 358 -4.47 -20.25 -36.22
N ASP A 359 -4.53 -21.37 -36.95
CA ASP A 359 -4.47 -22.73 -36.40
C ASP A 359 -3.02 -23.21 -36.23
N LEU A 360 -2.14 -22.77 -37.14
CA LEU A 360 -0.72 -23.12 -37.19
C LEU A 360 0.13 -21.86 -37.33
N VAL A 361 1.27 -21.81 -36.64
CA VAL A 361 2.17 -20.64 -36.69
C VAL A 361 3.58 -21.04 -37.12
N ILE A 362 4.09 -20.40 -38.17
CA ILE A 362 5.47 -20.56 -38.65
C ILE A 362 6.20 -19.24 -38.37
N CYS A 363 7.20 -19.31 -37.49
CA CYS A 363 7.94 -18.15 -37.01
C CYS A 363 9.35 -18.15 -37.59
N GLN A 364 9.68 -17.17 -38.44
CA GLN A 364 11.00 -17.07 -39.08
C GLN A 364 11.94 -16.21 -38.22
N THR A 365 12.73 -16.86 -37.36
CA THR A 365 13.48 -16.20 -36.29
C THR A 365 14.53 -15.21 -36.79
N GLY A 366 15.10 -15.43 -37.98
CA GLY A 366 16.04 -14.52 -38.62
C GLY A 366 15.43 -13.26 -39.26
N CYS A 367 14.10 -13.10 -39.24
CA CYS A 367 13.41 -12.01 -39.95
C CYS A 367 12.31 -11.33 -39.11
N ILE A 368 12.43 -11.35 -37.78
CA ILE A 368 11.45 -10.73 -36.86
C ILE A 368 12.13 -9.92 -35.76
N SER A 369 11.39 -8.98 -35.16
CA SER A 369 11.86 -8.28 -33.97
C SER A 369 11.92 -9.20 -32.74
N HIS A 370 12.80 -8.90 -31.79
CA HIS A 370 12.92 -9.63 -30.53
C HIS A 370 11.57 -9.68 -29.75
N HIS A 371 10.79 -8.61 -29.84
CA HIS A 371 9.48 -8.53 -29.21
C HIS A 371 8.43 -9.43 -29.90
N ALA A 372 8.43 -9.51 -31.24
CA ALA A 372 7.56 -10.41 -31.98
C ALA A 372 7.89 -11.89 -31.69
N TYR A 373 9.18 -12.24 -31.58
CA TYR A 373 9.63 -13.59 -31.22
C TYR A 373 9.02 -14.07 -29.89
N TRP A 374 9.21 -13.29 -28.82
CA TRP A 374 8.70 -13.64 -27.49
C TRP A 374 7.18 -13.71 -27.46
N ARG A 375 6.50 -12.80 -28.17
CA ARG A 375 5.03 -12.78 -28.22
C ARG A 375 4.46 -14.02 -28.90
N VAL A 376 5.02 -14.46 -30.02
CA VAL A 376 4.61 -15.71 -30.70
C VAL A 376 4.83 -16.90 -29.77
N LYS A 377 6.01 -16.99 -29.14
CA LYS A 377 6.37 -18.08 -28.22
C LYS A 377 5.45 -18.16 -27.01
N GLU A 378 5.14 -17.04 -26.39
CA GLU A 378 4.24 -16.96 -25.23
C GLU A 378 2.79 -17.29 -25.61
N HIS A 379 2.30 -16.74 -26.73
CA HIS A 379 0.94 -16.99 -27.21
C HIS A 379 0.71 -18.47 -27.52
N CYS A 380 1.59 -19.10 -28.30
CA CYS A 380 1.48 -20.51 -28.66
C CYS A 380 1.62 -21.43 -27.44
N LYS A 381 2.50 -21.11 -26.49
CA LYS A 381 2.63 -21.86 -25.21
C LYS A 381 1.35 -21.77 -24.37
N ARG A 382 0.73 -20.58 -24.29
CA ARG A 382 -0.47 -20.34 -23.48
C ARG A 382 -1.74 -20.95 -24.08
N THR A 383 -1.85 -20.95 -25.41
CA THR A 383 -3.05 -21.40 -26.14
C THR A 383 -2.98 -22.84 -26.62
N GLY A 384 -1.80 -23.47 -26.57
CA GLY A 384 -1.57 -24.82 -27.10
C GLY A 384 -1.50 -24.89 -28.62
N LYS A 385 -1.49 -23.75 -29.33
CA LYS A 385 -1.36 -23.71 -30.79
C LYS A 385 0.00 -24.22 -31.23
N ARG A 386 0.01 -25.06 -32.26
CA ARG A 386 1.25 -25.63 -32.81
C ARG A 386 2.04 -24.55 -33.52
N CYS A 387 3.32 -24.43 -33.16
CA CYS A 387 4.23 -23.48 -33.78
C CYS A 387 5.59 -24.11 -34.08
N VAL A 388 6.21 -23.70 -35.19
CA VAL A 388 7.57 -24.08 -35.56
C VAL A 388 8.40 -22.82 -35.77
N PHE A 389 9.62 -22.84 -35.24
CA PHE A 389 10.59 -21.77 -35.36
C PHE A 389 11.65 -22.16 -36.38
N VAL A 390 11.78 -21.35 -37.42
CA VAL A 390 12.64 -21.61 -38.58
C VAL A 390 13.69 -20.51 -38.69
N ASP A 391 14.96 -20.90 -38.77
CA ASP A 391 16.07 -19.94 -38.75
C ASP A 391 16.28 -19.23 -40.10
N LYS A 392 16.13 -19.95 -41.22
CA LYS A 392 16.34 -19.40 -42.58
C LYS A 392 15.04 -19.35 -43.40
N PRO A 393 14.68 -18.19 -43.98
CA PRO A 393 13.51 -18.09 -44.88
C PRO A 393 13.83 -18.74 -46.23
N SER A 394 13.34 -19.96 -46.46
CA SER A 394 13.45 -20.64 -47.76
C SER A 394 12.19 -21.48 -48.03
N VAL A 395 11.93 -21.79 -49.30
CA VAL A 395 10.81 -22.65 -49.71
C VAL A 395 10.96 -24.05 -49.12
N SER A 396 12.18 -24.61 -49.13
CA SER A 396 12.48 -25.92 -48.52
C SER A 396 12.26 -25.92 -47.00
N SER A 397 12.59 -24.82 -46.31
CA SER A 397 12.35 -24.68 -44.86
C SER A 397 10.86 -24.55 -44.53
N LEU A 398 10.07 -23.87 -45.39
CA LEU A 398 8.62 -23.81 -45.24
C LEU A 398 7.99 -25.20 -45.43
N HIS A 399 8.44 -25.94 -46.45
CA HIS A 399 7.96 -27.30 -46.70
C HIS A 399 8.19 -28.21 -45.50
N LYS A 400 9.42 -28.20 -44.96
CA LYS A 400 9.75 -28.96 -43.75
C LYS A 400 8.91 -28.54 -42.53
N ALA A 401 8.73 -27.22 -42.33
CA ALA A 401 7.91 -26.72 -41.22
C ALA A 401 6.44 -27.15 -41.32
N LEU A 402 5.87 -27.20 -42.52
CA LEU A 402 4.51 -27.71 -42.75
C LEU A 402 4.41 -29.21 -42.48
N THR A 403 5.43 -29.99 -42.86
CA THR A 403 5.51 -31.43 -42.52
C THR A 403 5.61 -31.65 -41.01
N ASP A 404 6.40 -30.84 -40.30
CA ASP A 404 6.58 -30.95 -38.84
C ASP A 404 5.33 -30.54 -38.04
N LEU A 405 4.52 -29.61 -38.58
CA LEU A 405 3.31 -29.11 -37.94
C LEU A 405 2.11 -30.07 -38.07
N LEU A 406 2.08 -30.90 -39.10
CA LEU A 406 1.01 -31.84 -39.39
C LEU A 406 1.36 -33.25 -38.88
N PRO A 407 0.46 -33.96 -38.18
CA PRO A 407 0.68 -35.38 -37.89
C PRO A 407 0.71 -36.18 -39.20
N PRO A 408 1.41 -37.32 -39.28
CA PRO A 408 1.33 -38.19 -40.43
C PRO A 408 -0.13 -38.61 -40.65
N THR A 409 -0.72 -38.14 -41.74
CA THR A 409 -2.07 -38.55 -42.13
C THR A 409 -2.02 -40.02 -42.49
N ALA A 410 -2.79 -40.85 -41.78
CA ALA A 410 -3.16 -42.17 -42.29
C ALA A 410 -3.75 -41.97 -43.69
N ARG A 411 -3.13 -42.60 -44.70
CA ARG A 411 -3.73 -42.71 -46.02
C ARG A 411 -5.07 -43.45 -45.88
N PRO A 412 -6.08 -43.14 -46.70
CA PRO A 412 -7.37 -43.83 -46.67
C PRO A 412 -7.22 -45.35 -46.78
#